data_AF-A0A1A9VD36-F1
#
_entry.id   AF-A0A1A9VD36-F1
#
_cell.length_a   1.000
_cell.length_b   1.000
_cell.length_c   1.000
_cell.angle_alpha   90.00
_cell.angle_beta   90.00
_cell.angle_gamma   90.00
#
_symmetry.space_group_name_H-M   'P 1'
#
loop_
_entity.id
_entity.type
_entity.pdbx_description
1 polymer ?
#
loop_
_entity_poly.entity_id
_entity_poly.type
_entity_poly.pdbx_seq_one_letter_code
_entity_poly.pdbx_strand_id
1 'polypeptide(L)'
;MYSSHTYLKRKTPEPGINRQEFISHLIEEYYTTTNVEAQEQVSANLANFAYDPINWDYLKSAEALKLFVELLQTPNEKLQLYGTAGLCNICLDKQSHDFILEKSHLKCIQTLLVKTENLEITLNILTLIYQLLTSLDAGYDKAFILTIEILKKIKFYCQSIKDQRIINISTLILEDFAQRHEFIELKDVATTNTPPAAAYPEVKVIKRFTQNELDQFSQLTGDKNIVHSSSLPIEERRVHGAFLNAIVAGIIGTKFPGPGTIVLEQRFAFLEPCRVETDTEIYIRLLKARKISLVSYECIQNQRVIFQGEAKLLLTAINK
;
A
#
# COMPACT_ATOMS: atom_id res chain seq x y z
N MET A 1 -16.28 -15.00 17.96
CA MET A 1 -17.13 -16.21 17.78
C MET A 1 -18.31 -15.78 16.92
N TYR A 2 -18.45 -16.30 15.71
CA TYR A 2 -19.50 -15.88 14.77
C TYR A 2 -20.85 -16.52 15.13
N SER A 3 -21.95 -15.79 14.89
CA SER A 3 -23.31 -16.25 15.18
C SER A 3 -23.84 -17.12 14.05
N SER A 4 -24.71 -18.08 14.37
CA SER A 4 -25.45 -18.85 13.38
C SER A 4 -26.90 -18.35 13.25
N HIS A 5 -27.52 -18.60 12.09
CA HIS A 5 -28.95 -18.30 11.87
C HIS A 5 -29.86 -18.97 12.92
N THR A 6 -29.53 -20.19 13.33
CA THR A 6 -30.24 -20.92 14.38
C THR A 6 -30.10 -20.24 15.75
N TYR A 7 -28.91 -19.71 16.07
CA TYR A 7 -28.68 -18.95 17.30
C TYR A 7 -29.48 -17.63 17.32
N LEU A 8 -29.52 -16.92 16.19
CA LEU A 8 -30.29 -15.68 16.05
C LEU A 8 -31.79 -15.92 16.22
N LYS A 9 -32.35 -16.93 15.54
CA LYS A 9 -33.78 -17.30 15.69
C LYS A 9 -34.15 -17.65 17.13
N ARG A 10 -33.24 -18.29 17.87
CA ARG A 10 -33.47 -18.62 19.30
C ARG A 10 -33.44 -17.36 20.20
N LYS A 11 -32.64 -16.36 19.86
CA LYS A 11 -32.51 -15.09 20.60
C LYS A 11 -33.62 -14.08 20.25
N THR A 12 -34.34 -14.29 19.16
CA THR A 12 -35.49 -13.49 18.73
C THR A 12 -36.76 -14.35 18.71
N PRO A 13 -37.31 -14.72 19.88
CA PRO A 13 -38.60 -15.41 19.93
C PRO A 13 -39.72 -14.49 19.44
N GLU A 14 -40.74 -15.04 18.78
CA GLU A 14 -41.95 -14.26 18.45
C GLU A 14 -42.57 -13.69 19.73
N PRO A 15 -42.98 -12.41 19.74
CA PRO A 15 -43.22 -11.51 18.60
C PRO A 15 -42.06 -10.53 18.29
N GLY A 16 -40.79 -10.93 18.50
CA GLY A 16 -39.64 -10.04 18.29
C GLY A 16 -39.42 -9.58 16.83
N ILE A 17 -38.90 -8.37 16.67
CA ILE A 17 -38.54 -7.76 15.37
C ILE A 17 -37.39 -8.58 14.72
N ASN A 18 -37.49 -8.85 13.42
CA ASN A 18 -36.43 -9.58 12.71
C ASN A 18 -35.13 -8.75 12.66
N ARG A 19 -33.96 -9.42 12.60
CA ARG A 19 -32.64 -8.76 12.56
C ARG A 19 -32.51 -7.69 11.48
N GLN A 20 -33.04 -7.94 10.28
CA GLN A 20 -32.99 -6.98 9.18
C GLN A 20 -33.75 -5.69 9.54
N GLU A 21 -35.01 -5.82 9.94
CA GLU A 21 -35.85 -4.69 10.36
C GLU A 21 -35.25 -3.93 11.55
N PHE A 22 -34.67 -4.65 12.51
CA PHE A 22 -34.00 -4.02 13.65
C PHE A 22 -32.82 -3.14 13.22
N ILE A 23 -31.98 -3.61 12.29
CA ILE A 23 -30.88 -2.81 11.75
C ILE A 23 -31.41 -1.61 10.97
N SER A 24 -32.48 -1.77 10.18
CA SER A 24 -33.13 -0.67 9.48
C SER A 24 -33.69 0.39 10.44
N HIS A 25 -34.36 -0.01 11.52
CA HIS A 25 -34.87 0.91 12.54
C HIS A 25 -33.76 1.66 13.26
N LEU A 26 -32.60 1.02 13.51
CA LEU A 26 -31.44 1.71 14.08
C LEU A 26 -30.95 2.84 13.16
N ILE A 27 -30.87 2.59 11.85
CA ILE A 27 -30.48 3.63 10.88
C ILE A 27 -31.51 4.77 10.88
N GLU A 28 -32.80 4.45 10.85
CA GLU A 28 -33.87 5.47 10.92
C GLU A 28 -33.81 6.27 12.22
N GLU A 29 -33.58 5.61 13.37
CA GLU A 29 -33.45 6.25 14.67
C GLU A 29 -32.30 7.26 14.68
N TYR A 30 -31.14 6.91 14.11
CA TYR A 30 -30.00 7.83 14.00
C TYR A 30 -30.38 9.14 13.30
N TYR A 31 -31.11 9.06 12.19
CA TYR A 31 -31.46 10.23 11.36
C TYR A 31 -32.65 11.03 11.91
N THR A 32 -33.52 10.41 12.69
CA THR A 32 -34.74 11.04 13.21
C THR A 32 -34.59 11.60 14.61
N THR A 33 -33.70 11.03 15.42
CA THR A 33 -33.47 11.51 16.79
C THR A 33 -32.65 12.80 16.80
N THR A 34 -32.99 13.68 17.74
CA THR A 34 -32.16 14.87 18.07
C THR A 34 -31.26 14.63 19.28
N ASN A 35 -31.33 13.45 19.90
CA ASN A 35 -30.53 13.09 21.06
C ASN A 35 -29.17 12.51 20.64
N VAL A 36 -28.09 13.23 20.95
CA VAL A 36 -26.71 12.83 20.63
C VAL A 36 -26.31 11.51 21.29
N GLU A 37 -26.73 11.26 22.54
CA GLU A 37 -26.42 9.99 23.23
C GLU A 37 -27.11 8.80 22.54
N ALA A 38 -28.33 9.01 22.04
CA ALA A 38 -29.03 7.99 21.25
C ALA A 38 -28.29 7.72 19.95
N GLN A 39 -27.82 8.77 19.24
CA GLN A 39 -26.99 8.63 18.04
C GLN A 39 -25.70 7.84 18.32
N GLU A 40 -25.03 8.12 19.45
CA GLU A 40 -23.84 7.38 19.89
C GLU A 40 -24.16 5.90 20.13
N GLN A 41 -25.23 5.60 20.86
CA GLN A 41 -25.63 4.24 21.18
C GLN A 41 -26.03 3.43 19.94
N VAL A 42 -26.80 4.04 19.05
CA VAL A 42 -27.19 3.47 17.76
C VAL A 42 -25.96 3.17 16.90
N SER A 43 -25.05 4.14 16.77
CA SER A 43 -23.81 3.98 16.00
C SER A 43 -22.93 2.86 16.56
N ALA A 44 -22.82 2.77 17.88
CA ALA A 44 -22.10 1.68 18.56
C ALA A 44 -22.71 0.31 18.26
N ASN A 45 -24.05 0.20 18.30
CA ASN A 45 -24.76 -1.03 17.97
C ASN A 45 -24.51 -1.48 16.53
N LEU A 46 -24.56 -0.54 15.58
CA LEU A 46 -24.29 -0.81 14.16
C LEU A 46 -22.84 -1.28 13.95
N ALA A 47 -21.86 -0.64 14.58
CA ALA A 47 -20.45 -1.04 14.51
C ALA A 47 -20.23 -2.46 15.10
N ASN A 48 -20.96 -2.81 16.16
CA ASN A 48 -20.94 -4.17 16.72
C ASN A 48 -21.58 -5.21 15.79
N PHE A 49 -22.65 -4.87 15.07
CA PHE A 49 -23.22 -5.77 14.06
C PHE A 49 -22.27 -6.04 12.91
N ALA A 50 -21.46 -5.03 12.52
CA ALA A 50 -20.49 -5.15 11.44
C ALA A 50 -19.39 -6.19 11.72
N TYR A 51 -19.16 -6.57 12.98
CA TYR A 51 -18.18 -7.60 13.35
C TYR A 51 -18.54 -9.01 12.84
N ASP A 52 -19.83 -9.32 12.70
CA ASP A 52 -20.29 -10.66 12.35
C ASP A 52 -20.85 -10.69 10.90
N PRO A 53 -20.23 -11.47 9.98
CA PRO A 53 -20.60 -11.48 8.56
C PRO A 53 -22.06 -11.79 8.26
N ILE A 54 -22.75 -12.50 9.17
CA ILE A 54 -24.18 -12.77 9.04
C ILE A 54 -25.04 -11.50 8.97
N ASN A 55 -24.52 -10.35 9.42
CA ASN A 55 -25.23 -9.06 9.39
C ASN A 55 -24.85 -8.18 8.20
N TRP A 56 -23.83 -8.52 7.42
CA TRP A 56 -23.28 -7.62 6.40
C TRP A 56 -24.30 -7.25 5.33
N ASP A 57 -25.08 -8.20 4.82
CA ASP A 57 -26.11 -7.91 3.82
C ASP A 57 -27.23 -7.04 4.38
N TYR A 58 -27.59 -7.20 5.65
CA TYR A 58 -28.58 -6.33 6.32
C TYR A 58 -28.04 -4.90 6.48
N LEU A 59 -26.77 -4.75 6.89
CA LEU A 59 -26.11 -3.45 7.05
C LEU A 59 -25.98 -2.71 5.71
N LYS A 60 -25.59 -3.42 4.65
CA LYS A 60 -25.51 -2.87 3.29
C LYS A 60 -26.88 -2.45 2.78
N SER A 61 -27.90 -3.29 2.96
CA SER A 61 -29.28 -2.99 2.53
C SER A 61 -29.88 -1.80 3.29
N ALA A 62 -29.44 -1.55 4.52
CA ALA A 62 -29.87 -0.42 5.34
C ALA A 62 -28.99 0.84 5.17
N GLU A 63 -28.08 0.88 4.19
CA GLU A 63 -27.14 1.99 3.95
C GLU A 63 -26.19 2.31 5.11
N ALA A 64 -25.88 1.35 5.99
CA ALA A 64 -25.02 1.58 7.16
C ALA A 64 -23.60 2.05 6.79
N LEU A 65 -23.07 1.61 5.63
CA LEU A 65 -21.76 2.05 5.13
C LEU A 65 -21.70 3.56 4.91
N LYS A 66 -22.76 4.13 4.34
CA LYS A 66 -22.89 5.57 4.10
C LYS A 66 -22.92 6.32 5.42
N LEU A 67 -23.74 5.85 6.38
CA LEU A 67 -23.77 6.40 7.72
C LEU A 67 -22.36 6.39 8.35
N PHE A 68 -21.64 5.26 8.33
CA PHE A 68 -20.31 5.20 8.93
C PHE A 68 -19.33 6.22 8.33
N VAL A 69 -19.39 6.51 7.01
CA VAL A 69 -18.58 7.56 6.38
C VAL A 69 -19.02 8.96 6.80
N GLU A 70 -20.32 9.20 6.97
CA GLU A 70 -20.85 10.46 7.51
C GLU A 70 -20.35 10.70 8.95
N LEU A 71 -20.31 9.65 9.79
CA LEU A 71 -19.83 9.74 11.16
C LEU A 71 -18.39 10.25 11.25
N LEU A 72 -17.53 9.88 10.29
CA LEU A 72 -16.12 10.33 10.25
C LEU A 72 -15.96 11.85 10.12
N GLN A 73 -16.99 12.52 9.61
CA GLN A 73 -16.98 13.96 9.32
C GLN A 73 -17.63 14.78 10.44
N THR A 74 -18.22 14.13 11.44
CA THR A 74 -18.80 14.79 12.61
C THR A 74 -17.70 15.35 13.52
N PRO A 75 -17.99 16.36 14.37
CA PRO A 75 -17.06 16.79 15.41
C PRO A 75 -17.05 15.88 16.65
N ASN A 76 -17.93 14.88 16.73
CA ASN A 76 -18.05 14.00 17.89
C ASN A 76 -17.10 12.80 17.76
N GLU A 77 -16.09 12.76 18.63
CA GLU A 77 -15.08 11.69 18.61
C GLU A 77 -15.65 10.28 18.85
N LYS A 78 -16.73 10.13 19.63
CA LYS A 78 -17.36 8.82 19.81
C LYS A 78 -18.04 8.35 18.53
N LEU A 79 -18.73 9.24 17.83
CA LEU A 79 -19.32 8.92 16.52
C LEU A 79 -18.23 8.57 15.51
N GLN A 80 -17.15 9.34 15.45
CA GLN A 80 -15.98 9.00 14.61
C GLN A 80 -15.39 7.62 14.96
N LEU A 81 -15.26 7.31 16.26
CA LEU A 81 -14.78 6.01 16.72
C LEU A 81 -15.68 4.86 16.24
N TYR A 82 -17.00 4.99 16.38
CA TYR A 82 -17.93 3.96 15.93
C TYR A 82 -17.98 3.85 14.41
N GLY A 83 -17.90 4.96 13.67
CA GLY A 83 -17.80 4.96 12.21
C GLY A 83 -16.55 4.24 11.72
N THR A 84 -15.38 4.55 12.28
CA THR A 84 -14.13 3.87 11.92
C THR A 84 -14.13 2.39 12.28
N ALA A 85 -14.68 2.02 13.44
CA ALA A 85 -14.82 0.63 13.85
C ALA A 85 -15.77 -0.14 12.91
N GLY A 86 -16.92 0.44 12.55
CA GLY A 86 -17.88 -0.15 11.63
C GLY A 86 -17.28 -0.44 10.25
N LEU A 87 -16.58 0.55 9.66
CA LEU A 87 -15.87 0.38 8.39
C LEU A 87 -14.78 -0.68 8.47
N CYS A 88 -13.95 -0.65 9.52
CA CYS A 88 -12.89 -1.64 9.74
C CYS A 88 -13.46 -3.07 9.81
N ASN A 89 -14.55 -3.27 10.55
CA ASN A 89 -15.15 -4.59 10.75
C ASN A 89 -15.74 -5.21 9.47
N ILE A 90 -16.26 -4.38 8.55
CA ILE A 90 -16.95 -4.86 7.34
C ILE A 90 -16.08 -4.82 6.07
N CYS A 91 -14.90 -4.20 6.10
CA CYS A 91 -14.11 -3.94 4.88
C CYS A 91 -13.58 -5.18 4.15
N LEU A 92 -13.73 -6.38 4.72
CA LEU A 92 -13.38 -7.64 4.05
C LEU A 92 -14.49 -8.15 3.10
N ASP A 93 -15.71 -7.63 3.19
CA ASP A 93 -16.76 -7.85 2.18
C ASP A 93 -16.43 -7.09 0.89
N LYS A 94 -16.49 -7.74 -0.27
CA LYS A 94 -16.05 -7.15 -1.55
C LYS A 94 -16.80 -5.87 -1.91
N GLN A 95 -18.12 -5.85 -1.74
CA GLN A 95 -18.92 -4.67 -2.05
C GLN A 95 -18.60 -3.50 -1.11
N SER A 96 -18.41 -3.81 0.17
CA SER A 96 -18.01 -2.83 1.19
C SER A 96 -16.60 -2.30 0.96
N HIS A 97 -15.66 -3.16 0.59
CA HIS A 97 -14.28 -2.81 0.22
C HIS A 97 -14.28 -1.81 -0.95
N ASP A 98 -15.01 -2.12 -2.02
CA ASP A 98 -15.11 -1.26 -3.20
C ASP A 98 -15.74 0.10 -2.87
N PHE A 99 -16.81 0.10 -2.05
CA PHE A 99 -17.44 1.32 -1.56
C PHE A 99 -16.45 2.20 -0.77
N ILE A 100 -15.64 1.61 0.10
CA ILE A 100 -14.66 2.34 0.92
C ILE A 100 -13.53 2.93 0.05
N LEU A 101 -13.15 2.25 -1.04
CA LEU A 101 -12.12 2.71 -1.96
C LEU A 101 -12.57 3.82 -2.91
N GLU A 102 -13.86 4.15 -2.95
CA GLU A 102 -14.33 5.34 -3.66
C GLU A 102 -13.61 6.60 -3.16
N LYS A 103 -13.20 7.46 -4.10
CA LYS A 103 -12.30 8.59 -3.85
C LYS A 103 -12.80 9.55 -2.75
N SER A 104 -14.10 9.79 -2.70
CA SER A 104 -14.75 10.62 -1.67
C SER A 104 -14.61 10.01 -0.28
N HIS A 105 -14.94 8.73 -0.14
CA HIS A 105 -14.94 8.02 1.14
C HIS A 105 -13.52 7.83 1.67
N LEU A 106 -12.58 7.45 0.79
CA LEU A 106 -11.17 7.33 1.12
C LEU A 106 -10.60 8.67 1.62
N LYS A 107 -11.01 9.79 1.02
CA LYS A 107 -10.56 11.12 1.46
C LYS A 107 -11.05 11.48 2.86
N CYS A 108 -12.25 11.07 3.25
CA CYS A 108 -12.77 11.25 4.62
C CYS A 108 -11.90 10.50 5.64
N ILE A 109 -11.58 9.23 5.37
CA ILE A 109 -10.72 8.39 6.22
C ILE A 109 -9.32 9.00 6.38
N GLN A 110 -8.71 9.39 5.26
CA GLN A 110 -7.37 9.99 5.25
C GLN A 110 -7.34 11.31 6.02
N THR A 111 -8.35 12.14 5.84
CA THR A 111 -8.47 13.44 6.50
C THR A 111 -8.62 13.26 8.02
N LEU A 112 -9.40 12.27 8.45
CA LEU A 112 -9.55 11.95 9.87
C LEU A 112 -8.24 11.44 10.49
N LEU A 113 -7.51 10.53 9.82
CA LEU A 113 -6.22 10.02 10.31
C LEU A 113 -5.20 11.15 10.53
N VAL A 114 -5.15 12.11 9.60
CA VAL A 114 -4.21 13.23 9.70
C VAL A 114 -4.53 14.12 10.92
N LYS A 115 -5.82 14.35 11.18
CA LYS A 115 -6.30 15.31 12.19
C LYS A 115 -6.46 14.73 13.59
N THR A 116 -6.80 13.45 13.71
CA THR A 116 -7.14 12.85 15.01
C THR A 116 -5.91 12.73 15.92
N GLU A 117 -6.13 12.96 17.21
CA GLU A 117 -5.19 12.65 18.30
C GLU A 117 -5.66 11.43 19.11
N ASN A 118 -6.87 10.93 18.83
CA ASN A 118 -7.45 9.78 19.52
C ASN A 118 -6.77 8.48 19.05
N LEU A 119 -6.21 7.74 20.00
CA LEU A 119 -5.42 6.55 19.72
C LEU A 119 -6.27 5.38 19.19
N GLU A 120 -7.51 5.24 19.66
CA GLU A 120 -8.40 4.16 19.20
C GLU A 120 -8.91 4.43 17.77
N ILE A 121 -9.24 5.69 17.45
CA ILE A 121 -9.57 6.10 16.07
C ILE A 121 -8.36 5.85 15.16
N THR A 122 -7.16 6.24 15.60
CA THR A 122 -5.92 6.00 14.85
C THR A 122 -5.70 4.52 14.58
N LEU A 123 -5.83 3.68 15.61
CA LEU A 123 -5.66 2.23 15.49
C LEU A 123 -6.68 1.61 14.52
N ASN A 124 -7.95 2.00 14.61
CA ASN A 124 -9.00 1.53 13.70
C ASN A 124 -8.69 1.89 12.25
N ILE A 125 -8.28 3.14 11.98
CA ILE A 125 -7.99 3.58 10.61
C ILE A 125 -6.75 2.88 10.05
N LEU A 126 -5.68 2.73 10.85
CA LEU A 126 -4.49 2.01 10.39
C LEU A 126 -4.79 0.53 10.11
N THR A 127 -5.61 -0.10 10.94
CA THR A 127 -6.07 -1.48 10.73
C THR A 127 -6.91 -1.59 9.46
N LEU A 128 -7.84 -0.66 9.25
CA LEU A 128 -8.63 -0.57 8.02
C LEU A 128 -7.73 -0.41 6.78
N ILE A 129 -6.76 0.51 6.80
CA ILE A 129 -5.80 0.71 5.71
C ILE A 129 -5.05 -0.60 5.40
N TYR A 130 -4.56 -1.30 6.43
CA TYR A 130 -3.85 -2.57 6.24
C TYR A 130 -4.74 -3.63 5.58
N GLN A 131 -5.98 -3.78 6.04
CA GLN A 131 -6.93 -4.76 5.48
C GLN A 131 -7.32 -4.43 4.04
N LEU A 132 -7.55 -3.15 3.73
CA LEU A 132 -7.82 -2.69 2.36
C LEU A 132 -6.65 -2.99 1.42
N LEU A 133 -5.41 -2.71 1.86
CA LEU A 133 -4.19 -2.96 1.08
C LEU A 133 -3.90 -4.44 0.87
N THR A 134 -4.22 -5.28 1.88
CA THR A 134 -4.03 -6.73 1.80
C THR A 134 -4.97 -7.38 0.80
N SER A 135 -6.20 -6.87 0.69
CA SER A 135 -7.24 -7.40 -0.19
C SER A 135 -7.36 -6.63 -1.52
N LEU A 136 -6.31 -5.90 -1.89
CA LEU A 136 -6.33 -4.99 -3.02
C LEU A 136 -6.10 -5.73 -4.35
N ASP A 137 -6.88 -5.38 -5.37
CA ASP A 137 -6.68 -5.92 -6.72
C ASP A 137 -5.28 -5.55 -7.26
N ALA A 138 -4.64 -6.49 -7.97
CA ALA A 138 -3.23 -6.38 -8.40
C ALA A 138 -2.90 -5.15 -9.27
N GLY A 139 -3.91 -4.49 -9.85
CA GLY A 139 -3.76 -3.29 -10.68
C GLY A 139 -4.11 -1.97 -10.01
N TYR A 140 -4.57 -1.98 -8.76
CA TYR A 140 -4.92 -0.74 -8.07
C TYR A 140 -3.66 -0.01 -7.58
N ASP A 141 -3.58 1.29 -7.86
CA ASP A 141 -2.46 2.11 -7.40
C ASP A 141 -2.59 2.41 -5.90
N LYS A 142 -1.74 1.74 -5.11
CA LYS A 142 -1.66 1.89 -3.65
C LYS A 142 -1.41 3.34 -3.22
N ALA A 143 -0.87 4.20 -4.09
CA ALA A 143 -0.64 5.62 -3.79
C ALA A 143 -1.93 6.41 -3.53
N PHE A 144 -3.09 5.92 -4.00
CA PHE A 144 -4.38 6.52 -3.66
C PHE A 144 -4.74 6.34 -2.18
N ILE A 145 -4.34 5.21 -1.57
CA ILE A 145 -4.54 4.92 -0.15
C ILE A 145 -3.38 5.50 0.68
N LEU A 146 -2.15 5.15 0.30
CA LEU A 146 -0.90 5.55 0.94
C LEU A 146 -0.33 6.82 0.30
N THR A 147 -1.08 7.92 0.40
CA THR A 147 -0.59 9.23 -0.07
C THR A 147 0.66 9.65 0.71
N ILE A 148 1.42 10.60 0.16
CA ILE A 148 2.64 11.12 0.81
C ILE A 148 2.35 11.65 2.23
N GLU A 149 1.21 12.30 2.42
CA GLU A 149 0.79 12.83 3.72
C GLU A 149 0.53 11.70 4.74
N ILE A 150 -0.16 10.65 4.31
CA ILE A 150 -0.45 9.47 5.13
C ILE A 150 0.85 8.73 5.48
N LEU A 151 1.74 8.52 4.51
CA LEU A 151 3.04 7.90 4.76
C LEU A 151 3.89 8.70 5.75
N LYS A 152 3.87 10.04 5.68
CA LYS A 152 4.55 10.89 6.68
C LYS A 152 3.94 10.72 8.07
N LYS A 153 2.61 10.69 8.19
CA LYS A 153 1.91 10.49 9.46
C LYS A 153 2.22 9.11 10.07
N ILE A 154 2.21 8.05 9.28
CA ILE A 154 2.56 6.68 9.71
C ILE A 154 4.01 6.61 10.19
N LYS A 155 4.96 7.21 9.44
CA LYS A 155 6.36 7.30 9.87
C LYS A 155 6.53 8.06 11.19
N PHE A 156 5.78 9.15 11.38
CA PHE A 156 5.77 9.88 12.64
C PHE A 156 5.29 8.99 13.79
N TYR A 157 4.24 8.18 13.60
CA TYR A 157 3.75 7.27 14.63
C TYR A 157 4.79 6.25 15.07
N CYS A 158 5.58 5.68 14.14
CA CYS A 158 6.67 4.75 14.49
C CYS A 158 7.74 5.37 15.39
N GLN A 159 7.91 6.71 15.36
CA GLN A 159 9.01 7.40 16.02
C GLN A 159 8.57 8.14 17.29
N SER A 160 7.31 8.59 17.35
CA SER A 160 6.87 9.60 18.32
C SER A 160 5.71 9.17 19.21
N ILE A 161 5.00 8.09 18.88
CA ILE A 161 3.90 7.57 19.73
C ILE A 161 4.42 6.49 20.69
N LYS A 162 3.75 6.33 21.84
CA LYS A 162 4.05 5.30 22.86
C LYS A 162 3.20 4.04 22.76
N ASP A 163 2.02 4.11 22.13
CA ASP A 163 1.12 2.96 21.99
C ASP A 163 1.72 1.92 21.04
N GLN A 164 2.08 0.76 21.59
CA GLN A 164 2.74 -0.31 20.85
C GLN A 164 1.86 -0.88 19.73
N ARG A 165 0.54 -0.86 19.86
CA ARG A 165 -0.38 -1.39 18.83
C ARG A 165 -0.28 -0.53 17.56
N ILE A 166 -0.28 0.80 17.74
CA ILE A 166 -0.14 1.76 16.65
C ILE A 166 1.25 1.67 16.01
N ILE A 167 2.31 1.55 16.82
CA ILE A 167 3.68 1.38 16.29
C ILE A 167 3.76 0.11 15.43
N ASN A 168 3.27 -1.02 15.95
CA ASN A 168 3.34 -2.30 15.26
C ASN A 168 2.61 -2.28 13.91
N ILE A 169 1.35 -1.82 13.87
CA ILE A 169 0.58 -1.77 12.62
C ILE A 169 1.19 -0.76 11.63
N SER A 170 1.73 0.36 12.13
CA SER A 170 2.41 1.36 11.29
C SER A 170 3.65 0.77 10.63
N THR A 171 4.46 0.02 11.39
CA THR A 171 5.63 -0.69 10.88
C THR A 171 5.23 -1.70 9.82
N LEU A 172 4.21 -2.53 10.07
CA LEU A 172 3.71 -3.50 9.10
C LEU A 172 3.25 -2.83 7.79
N ILE A 173 2.51 -1.73 7.86
CA ILE A 173 2.08 -0.99 6.66
C ILE A 173 3.30 -0.50 5.85
N LEU A 174 4.33 0.00 6.53
CA LEU A 174 5.53 0.51 5.86
C LEU A 174 6.34 -0.62 5.21
N GLU A 175 6.51 -1.73 5.91
CA GLU A 175 7.27 -2.89 5.45
C GLU A 175 6.59 -3.61 4.29
N ASP A 176 5.28 -3.84 4.40
CA ASP A 176 4.52 -4.64 3.42
C ASP A 176 4.13 -3.82 2.18
N PHE A 177 3.88 -2.52 2.34
CA PHE A 177 3.23 -1.72 1.30
C PHE A 177 3.93 -0.42 0.90
N ALA A 178 4.84 0.13 1.72
CA ALA A 178 5.52 1.39 1.42
C ALA A 178 6.90 1.23 0.76
N GLN A 179 7.28 0.02 0.36
CA GLN A 179 8.47 -0.23 -0.47
C GLN A 179 8.24 0.30 -1.89
N ARG A 180 8.49 1.59 -2.10
CA ARG A 180 8.40 2.23 -3.42
C ARG A 180 9.37 1.57 -4.41
N HIS A 181 8.79 0.88 -5.38
CA HIS A 181 9.35 0.72 -6.71
C HIS A 181 8.33 1.30 -7.69
N GLU A 182 8.44 2.58 -8.04
CA GLU A 182 7.56 3.21 -9.03
C GLU A 182 8.11 2.88 -10.42
N PHE A 183 7.32 2.16 -11.24
CA PHE A 183 7.64 1.83 -12.63
C PHE A 183 6.97 2.86 -13.54
N ILE A 184 7.77 3.52 -14.37
CA ILE A 184 7.31 4.43 -15.41
C ILE A 184 7.77 3.84 -16.74
N GLU A 185 6.85 3.27 -17.52
CA GLU A 185 7.14 2.97 -18.93
C GLU A 185 7.27 4.28 -19.69
N LEU A 186 8.43 4.53 -20.28
CA LEU A 186 8.65 5.69 -21.13
C LEU A 186 8.23 5.30 -22.55
N LYS A 187 7.10 5.85 -23.01
CA LYS A 187 6.66 5.71 -24.41
C LYS A 187 7.57 6.54 -25.32
N ASP A 188 7.97 5.93 -26.43
CA ASP A 188 8.85 6.43 -27.49
C ASP A 188 8.98 7.96 -27.55
N VAL A 189 10.14 8.47 -27.11
CA VAL A 189 10.52 9.86 -27.35
C VAL A 189 10.96 9.97 -28.81
N ALA A 190 10.07 10.48 -29.66
CA ALA A 190 10.41 10.86 -31.02
C ALA A 190 11.48 11.98 -30.98
N THR A 191 12.74 11.62 -31.18
CA THR A 191 13.81 12.58 -31.41
C THR A 191 13.78 13.03 -32.87
N THR A 192 13.74 14.34 -33.06
CA THR A 192 13.79 15.00 -34.35
C THR A 192 15.15 14.78 -35.03
N ASN A 193 15.09 14.36 -36.30
CA ASN A 193 16.15 14.41 -37.33
C ASN A 193 17.37 13.47 -37.19
N THR A 194 17.12 12.15 -37.25
CA THR A 194 18.02 11.15 -37.89
C THR A 194 17.20 9.91 -38.31
N PRO A 195 17.56 9.14 -39.37
CA PRO A 195 16.73 8.03 -39.86
C PRO A 195 16.60 6.88 -38.84
N PRO A 196 15.50 6.11 -38.86
CA PRO A 196 15.04 5.35 -37.72
C PRO A 196 15.85 4.06 -37.51
N ALA A 197 16.70 4.03 -36.49
CA ALA A 197 16.91 2.80 -35.73
C ALA A 197 15.65 2.60 -34.89
N ALA A 198 14.95 1.49 -35.08
CA ALA A 198 13.69 1.17 -34.38
C ALA A 198 13.76 1.57 -32.90
N ALA A 199 12.84 2.44 -32.45
CA ALA A 199 12.73 2.83 -31.06
C ALA A 199 12.38 1.56 -30.26
N TYR A 200 13.33 1.12 -29.44
CA TYR A 200 13.10 -0.01 -28.56
C TYR A 200 12.59 0.51 -27.21
N PRO A 201 11.71 -0.24 -26.52
CA PRO A 201 11.08 0.22 -25.30
C PRO A 201 12.10 0.54 -24.20
N GLU A 202 11.87 1.66 -23.51
CA GLU A 202 12.62 2.11 -22.34
C GLU A 202 11.70 2.08 -21.10
N VAL A 203 12.22 1.55 -19.99
CA VAL A 203 11.54 1.60 -18.70
C VAL A 203 12.39 2.40 -17.73
N LYS A 204 11.74 3.29 -16.99
CA LYS A 204 12.31 4.01 -15.85
C LYS A 204 11.73 3.46 -14.55
N VAL A 205 12.60 3.17 -13.60
CA VAL A 205 12.22 2.78 -12.24
C VAL A 205 12.85 3.75 -11.25
N ILE A 206 12.09 4.25 -10.28
CA ILE A 206 12.64 5.06 -9.20
C ILE A 206 12.75 4.20 -7.94
N LYS A 207 13.96 4.11 -7.39
CA LYS A 207 14.25 3.40 -6.14
C LYS A 207 15.00 4.32 -5.19
N ARG A 208 14.50 4.45 -3.95
CA ARG A 208 15.25 5.03 -2.82
C ARG A 208 15.75 3.89 -1.94
N PHE A 209 17.06 3.75 -1.79
CA PHE A 209 17.67 2.74 -0.93
C PHE A 209 17.70 3.21 0.52
N THR A 210 17.23 2.40 1.44
CA THR A 210 17.20 2.74 2.87
C THR A 210 18.29 2.06 3.67
N GLN A 211 18.66 2.63 4.82
CA GLN A 211 19.66 1.99 5.69
C GLN A 211 19.26 0.56 6.11
N ASN A 212 17.97 0.35 6.43
CA ASN A 212 17.48 -0.96 6.83
C ASN A 212 17.68 -2.01 5.73
N GLU A 213 17.45 -1.65 4.47
CA GLU A 213 17.70 -2.56 3.34
C GLU A 213 19.20 -2.89 3.18
N LEU A 214 20.09 -1.92 3.40
CA LEU A 214 21.54 -2.17 3.40
C LEU A 214 21.93 -3.12 4.53
N ASP A 215 21.36 -2.95 5.71
CA ASP A 215 21.65 -3.79 6.88
C ASP A 215 21.16 -5.23 6.63
N GLN A 216 19.96 -5.39 6.08
CA GLN A 216 19.42 -6.69 5.65
C GLN A 216 20.27 -7.35 4.57
N PHE A 217 20.71 -6.58 3.55
CA PHE A 217 21.58 -7.10 2.50
C PHE A 217 22.95 -7.50 3.05
N SER A 218 23.52 -6.73 3.98
CA SER A 218 24.78 -7.05 4.67
C SER A 218 24.66 -8.32 5.51
N GLN A 219 23.53 -8.52 6.18
CA GLN A 219 23.26 -9.75 6.94
C GLN A 219 23.10 -10.96 6.01
N LEU A 220 22.38 -10.80 4.90
CA LEU A 220 22.13 -11.87 3.93
C LEU A 220 23.41 -12.31 3.21
N THR A 221 24.23 -11.36 2.78
CA THR A 221 25.43 -11.62 1.98
C THR A 221 26.69 -11.83 2.80
N GLY A 222 26.69 -11.38 4.06
CA GLY A 222 27.88 -11.31 4.90
C GLY A 222 28.79 -10.10 4.60
N ASP A 223 28.46 -9.26 3.61
CA ASP A 223 29.22 -8.05 3.31
C ASP A 223 28.91 -6.93 4.31
N LYS A 224 29.66 -6.91 5.41
CA LYS A 224 29.57 -5.93 6.50
C LYS A 224 30.62 -4.81 6.37
N ASN A 225 31.04 -4.48 5.14
CA ASN A 225 31.99 -3.39 4.96
C ASN A 225 31.46 -2.09 5.57
N ILE A 226 32.31 -1.37 6.31
CA ILE A 226 31.93 -0.17 7.07
C ILE A 226 31.31 0.93 6.20
N VAL A 227 31.62 0.95 4.89
CA VAL A 227 31.04 1.92 3.95
C VAL A 227 29.52 1.81 3.82
N HIS A 228 28.92 0.70 4.22
CA HIS A 228 27.47 0.47 4.23
C HIS A 228 26.82 0.76 5.60
N SER A 229 27.64 0.94 6.63
CA SER A 229 27.20 0.97 8.03
C SER A 229 26.53 2.27 8.42
N SER A 230 25.51 2.15 9.27
CA SER A 230 24.87 3.29 9.95
C SER A 230 25.79 4.05 10.92
N SER A 231 26.98 3.51 11.22
CA SER A 231 28.00 4.19 12.02
C SER A 231 28.65 5.39 11.32
N LEU A 232 28.57 5.48 9.99
CA LEU A 232 29.05 6.63 9.23
C LEU A 232 27.97 7.74 9.15
N PRO A 233 28.35 9.00 8.89
CA PRO A 233 27.42 10.06 8.50
C PRO A 233 26.60 9.63 7.27
N ILE A 234 25.33 10.05 7.18
CA ILE A 234 24.40 9.56 6.16
C ILE A 234 24.88 9.82 4.73
N GLU A 235 25.53 10.95 4.52
CA GLU A 235 26.12 11.42 3.27
C GLU A 235 27.35 10.60 2.83
N GLU A 236 27.99 9.88 3.76
CA GLU A 236 29.16 9.05 3.49
C GLU A 236 28.80 7.60 3.18
N ARG A 237 27.61 7.15 3.60
CA ARG A 237 27.13 5.78 3.39
C ARG A 237 26.93 5.50 1.91
N ARG A 238 27.27 4.27 1.53
CA ARG A 238 27.24 3.80 0.13
C ARG A 238 26.36 2.57 0.05
N VAL A 239 25.54 2.47 -0.98
CA VAL A 239 24.81 1.23 -1.31
C VAL A 239 25.80 0.19 -1.84
N HIS A 240 25.64 -1.09 -1.49
CA HIS A 240 26.44 -2.16 -2.05
C HIS A 240 26.29 -2.20 -3.58
N GLY A 241 27.41 -2.29 -4.30
CA GLY A 241 27.38 -2.47 -5.74
C GLY A 241 26.63 -3.75 -6.14
N ALA A 242 26.83 -4.83 -5.38
CA ALA A 242 26.09 -6.08 -5.56
C ALA A 242 24.56 -5.90 -5.35
N PHE A 243 24.15 -5.03 -4.42
CA PHE A 243 22.73 -4.76 -4.18
C PHE A 243 22.11 -3.97 -5.35
N LEU A 244 22.81 -2.97 -5.89
CA LEU A 244 22.41 -2.29 -7.13
C LEU A 244 22.20 -3.29 -8.27
N ASN A 245 23.17 -4.20 -8.46
CA ASN A 245 23.05 -5.23 -9.49
C ASN A 245 21.88 -6.19 -9.22
N ALA A 246 21.63 -6.56 -7.95
CA ALA A 246 20.50 -7.42 -7.57
C ALA A 246 19.14 -6.77 -7.89
N ILE A 247 18.99 -5.46 -7.66
CA ILE A 247 17.78 -4.72 -8.05
C ILE A 247 17.60 -4.74 -9.57
N VAL A 248 18.64 -4.40 -10.32
CA VAL A 248 18.58 -4.42 -11.80
C VAL A 248 18.28 -5.82 -12.32
N ALA A 249 18.94 -6.85 -11.80
CA ALA A 249 18.70 -8.26 -12.14
C ALA A 249 17.25 -8.68 -11.86
N GLY A 250 16.69 -8.25 -10.72
CA GLY A 250 15.28 -8.47 -10.39
C GLY A 250 14.34 -7.82 -11.41
N ILE A 251 14.59 -6.56 -11.78
CA ILE A 251 13.76 -5.86 -12.78
C ILE A 251 13.84 -6.57 -14.13
N ILE A 252 15.04 -6.90 -14.61
CA ILE A 252 15.22 -7.51 -15.94
C ILE A 252 14.77 -8.98 -16.01
N GLY A 253 14.71 -9.67 -14.88
CA GLY A 253 14.27 -11.07 -14.80
C GLY A 253 12.75 -11.23 -14.62
N THR A 254 12.08 -10.23 -14.06
CA THR A 254 10.67 -10.37 -13.66
C THR A 254 9.71 -9.40 -14.36
N LYS A 255 10.16 -8.21 -14.74
CA LYS A 255 9.27 -7.14 -15.19
C LYS A 255 9.50 -6.74 -16.64
N PHE A 256 10.76 -6.50 -17.02
CA PHE A 256 11.11 -6.08 -18.37
C PHE A 256 12.21 -6.97 -18.93
N PRO A 257 12.05 -7.61 -20.09
CA PRO A 257 10.95 -7.51 -21.06
C PRO A 257 9.68 -8.28 -20.68
N GLY A 258 9.70 -9.09 -19.62
CA GLY A 258 8.52 -9.75 -19.07
C GLY A 258 8.86 -10.86 -18.07
N PRO A 259 7.87 -11.40 -17.34
CA PRO A 259 8.08 -12.49 -16.39
C PRO A 259 8.67 -13.75 -17.04
N GLY A 260 9.49 -14.49 -16.29
CA GLY A 260 10.15 -15.71 -16.78
C GLY A 260 11.42 -15.46 -17.60
N THR A 261 11.88 -14.22 -17.66
CA THR A 261 13.14 -13.89 -18.33
C THR A 261 14.33 -14.41 -17.53
N ILE A 262 15.26 -15.10 -18.19
CA ILE A 262 16.47 -15.63 -17.56
C ILE A 262 17.65 -14.73 -17.91
N VAL A 263 18.34 -14.23 -16.89
CA VAL A 263 19.59 -13.46 -17.06
C VAL A 263 20.74 -14.43 -17.33
N LEU A 264 21.32 -14.36 -18.52
CA LEU A 264 22.42 -15.23 -18.94
C LEU A 264 23.79 -14.63 -18.61
N GLU A 265 23.93 -13.32 -18.78
CA GLU A 265 25.20 -12.61 -18.62
C GLU A 265 24.91 -11.15 -18.26
N GLN A 266 25.70 -10.58 -17.36
CA GLN A 266 25.70 -9.14 -17.08
C GLN A 266 27.14 -8.62 -17.11
N ARG A 267 27.33 -7.47 -17.74
CA ARG A 267 28.60 -6.73 -17.72
C ARG A 267 28.31 -5.31 -17.28
N PHE A 268 29.01 -4.83 -16.27
CA PHE A 268 28.70 -3.53 -15.67
C PHE A 268 29.91 -2.89 -15.01
N ALA A 269 29.78 -1.59 -14.74
CA ALA A 269 30.74 -0.80 -14.00
C ALA A 269 30.03 0.03 -12.92
N PHE A 270 30.69 0.18 -11.77
CA PHE A 270 30.33 1.12 -10.72
C PHE A 270 31.15 2.39 -10.94
N LEU A 271 30.50 3.45 -11.42
CA LEU A 271 31.17 4.69 -11.83
C LEU A 271 31.30 5.67 -10.67
N GLU A 272 30.23 5.82 -9.88
CA GLU A 272 30.12 6.77 -8.78
C GLU A 272 29.41 6.13 -7.57
N PRO A 273 29.62 6.64 -6.35
CA PRO A 273 28.94 6.11 -5.16
C PRO A 273 27.42 6.34 -5.22
N CYS A 274 26.65 5.28 -5.03
CA CYS A 274 25.22 5.38 -4.77
C CYS A 274 24.97 5.67 -3.29
N ARG A 275 24.22 6.74 -2.99
CA ARG A 275 23.88 7.18 -1.64
C ARG A 275 22.55 6.64 -1.17
N VAL A 276 22.45 6.39 0.13
CA VAL A 276 21.20 6.02 0.81
C VAL A 276 20.27 7.23 0.91
N GLU A 277 18.98 6.96 1.13
CA GLU A 277 17.91 7.95 1.31
C GLU A 277 17.78 8.97 0.16
N THR A 278 18.40 8.68 -0.99
CA THR A 278 18.41 9.51 -2.18
C THR A 278 17.77 8.72 -3.33
N ASP A 279 16.92 9.37 -4.13
CA ASP A 279 16.27 8.71 -5.26
C ASP A 279 17.31 8.33 -6.32
N THR A 280 17.26 7.07 -6.74
CA THR A 280 18.03 6.52 -7.85
C THR A 280 17.08 6.19 -8.98
N GLU A 281 17.30 6.81 -10.14
CA GLU A 281 16.56 6.54 -11.36
C GLU A 281 17.25 5.43 -12.14
N ILE A 282 16.55 4.35 -12.45
CA ILE A 282 17.06 3.17 -13.16
C ILE A 282 16.40 3.13 -14.52
N TYR A 283 17.18 3.35 -15.57
CA TYR A 283 16.77 3.26 -16.96
C TYR A 283 17.18 1.90 -17.51
N ILE A 284 16.27 1.23 -18.20
CA ILE A 284 16.53 -0.04 -18.88
C ILE A 284 16.02 0.10 -20.31
N ARG A 285 16.88 -0.20 -21.28
CA ARG A 285 16.57 -0.11 -22.71
C ARG A 285 16.80 -1.46 -23.36
N LEU A 286 15.84 -1.92 -24.14
CA LEU A 286 16.05 -3.08 -25.00
C LEU A 286 16.91 -2.65 -26.18
N LEU A 287 18.06 -3.29 -26.41
CA LEU A 287 18.92 -2.98 -27.56
C LEU A 287 18.63 -3.92 -28.73
N LYS A 288 18.30 -5.18 -28.43
CA LYS A 288 17.98 -6.22 -29.43
C LYS A 288 16.92 -7.16 -28.87
N ALA A 289 15.81 -7.30 -29.59
CA ALA A 289 14.75 -8.25 -29.28
C ALA A 289 14.92 -9.54 -30.10
N ARG A 290 15.49 -10.59 -29.52
CA ARG A 290 15.67 -11.93 -30.13
C ARG A 290 15.49 -13.01 -29.07
N LYS A 291 15.68 -14.30 -29.41
CA LYS A 291 15.68 -15.39 -28.42
C LYS A 291 16.65 -15.09 -27.26
N ILE A 292 17.86 -14.63 -27.60
CA ILE A 292 18.77 -13.98 -26.66
C ILE A 292 18.67 -12.48 -26.92
N SER A 293 17.95 -11.78 -26.07
CA SER A 293 17.80 -10.33 -26.10
C SER A 293 18.98 -9.66 -25.41
N LEU A 294 19.33 -8.46 -25.86
CA LEU A 294 20.35 -7.61 -25.24
C LEU A 294 19.66 -6.38 -24.68
N VAL A 295 19.90 -6.07 -23.41
CA VAL A 295 19.43 -4.83 -22.76
C VAL A 295 20.62 -4.03 -22.26
N SER A 296 20.51 -2.71 -22.26
CA SER A 296 21.39 -1.82 -21.51
C SER A 296 20.64 -1.22 -20.33
N TYR A 297 21.36 -0.87 -19.28
CA TYR A 297 20.80 -0.20 -18.13
C TYR A 297 21.75 0.85 -17.57
N GLU A 298 21.17 1.90 -17.01
CA GLU A 298 21.86 3.02 -16.37
C GLU A 298 21.10 3.41 -15.10
N CYS A 299 21.82 3.48 -13.98
CA CYS A 299 21.32 4.08 -12.75
C CYS A 299 21.90 5.49 -12.61
N ILE A 300 21.04 6.46 -12.38
CA ILE A 300 21.36 7.87 -12.25
C ILE A 300 20.96 8.34 -10.85
N GLN A 301 21.86 9.06 -10.20
CA GLN A 301 21.59 9.76 -8.94
C GLN A 301 22.24 11.14 -8.99
N ASN A 302 21.51 12.18 -8.59
CA ASN A 302 22.00 13.57 -8.63
C ASN A 302 22.59 13.97 -9.99
N GLN A 303 21.90 13.59 -11.09
CA GLN A 303 22.31 13.86 -12.48
C GLN A 303 23.65 13.20 -12.89
N ARG A 304 24.15 12.23 -12.14
CA ARG A 304 25.35 11.47 -12.47
C ARG A 304 25.02 9.99 -12.66
N VAL A 305 25.63 9.36 -13.66
CA VAL A 305 25.54 7.91 -13.84
C VAL A 305 26.40 7.24 -12.77
N ILE A 306 25.77 6.46 -11.90
CA ILE A 306 26.44 5.78 -10.78
C ILE A 306 26.76 4.32 -11.12
N PHE A 307 25.94 3.69 -11.95
CA PHE A 307 26.04 2.29 -12.32
C PHE A 307 25.50 2.13 -13.73
N GLN A 308 26.22 1.42 -14.59
CA GLN A 308 25.75 1.15 -15.94
C GLN A 308 26.21 -0.22 -16.40
N GLY A 309 25.48 -0.80 -17.34
CA GLY A 309 25.85 -2.09 -17.90
C GLY A 309 24.93 -2.59 -18.99
N GLU A 310 25.23 -3.80 -19.42
CA GLU A 310 24.46 -4.57 -20.38
C GLU A 310 24.18 -5.97 -19.85
N ALA A 311 23.03 -6.53 -20.24
CA ALA A 311 22.68 -7.91 -19.93
C ALA A 311 22.17 -8.68 -21.15
N LYS A 312 22.57 -9.94 -21.25
CA LYS A 312 21.98 -10.92 -22.18
C LYS A 312 20.86 -11.66 -21.46
N LEU A 313 19.69 -11.69 -22.09
CA LEU A 313 18.46 -12.23 -21.54
C LEU A 313 17.94 -13.34 -22.44
N LEU A 314 17.57 -14.48 -21.88
CA LEU A 314 16.81 -15.52 -22.58
C LEU A 314 15.32 -15.30 -22.32
N LEU A 315 14.58 -15.02 -23.39
CA LEU A 315 13.13 -14.97 -23.36
C LEU A 315 12.61 -16.41 -23.41
N THR A 316 12.03 -16.89 -22.32
CA THR A 316 11.21 -18.11 -22.39
C THR A 316 9.84 -17.72 -22.91
N ALA A 317 9.40 -18.34 -24.00
CA ALA A 317 7.99 -18.27 -24.35
C ALA A 317 7.23 -18.94 -23.21
N ILE A 318 6.43 -18.18 -22.47
CA ILE A 318 5.45 -18.76 -21.57
C ILE A 318 4.54 -19.57 -22.50
N ASN A 319 4.67 -20.91 -22.47
CA ASN A 319 3.78 -21.78 -23.21
C ASN A 319 2.35 -21.39 -22.82
N LYS A 320 1.57 -20.96 -23.82
CA LYS A 320 0.16 -20.61 -23.69
C LYS A 320 -0.63 -21.76 -23.07
#